data_AF-A0A0F9EWX8-F1
#
_entry.id   AF-A0A0F9EWX8-F1
#
_cell.length_a   1.000
_cell.length_b   1.000
_cell.length_c   1.000
_cell.angle_alpha   90.00
_cell.angle_beta   90.00
_cell.angle_gamma   90.00
#
_symmetry.space_group_name_H-M   'P 1'
#
loop_
_entity.id
_entity.type
_entity.pdbx_description
1 polymer ?
#
loop_
_entity_poly.entity_id
_entity_poly.type
_entity_poly.pdbx_seq_one_letter_code
_entity_poly.pdbx_strand_id
1 'polypeptide(L)' 'MAKLIQDIWIMADSGVVLFHRVFNKQIDAQLFGGLMTALSV' A
#
# COMPACT_ATOMS: atom_id res chain seq x y z
N MET A 1 1.76 23.65 -11.75
CA MET A 1 2.32 22.44 -11.13
C MET A 1 1.16 21.52 -10.77
N ALA A 2 0.90 20.46 -11.53
CA ALA A 2 -0.21 19.55 -11.23
C ALA A 2 0.24 18.53 -10.17
N LYS A 3 -0.51 18.37 -9.08
CA LYS A 3 -0.30 17.29 -8.12
C LYS A 3 -0.89 16.02 -8.71
N LEU A 4 -0.02 15.09 -9.15
CA LEU A 4 -0.41 13.78 -9.63
C LEU A 4 -0.33 12.79 -8.47
N ILE A 5 -1.33 11.90 -8.34
CA ILE A 5 -1.26 10.78 -7.41
C ILE A 5 -0.18 9.82 -7.91
N GLN A 6 0.85 9.62 -7.09
CA GLN A 6 1.99 8.76 -7.42
C GLN A 6 1.78 7.34 -6.92
N ASP A 7 1.37 7.22 -5.65
CA ASP A 7 1.26 5.93 -4.97
C ASP A 7 -0.17 5.67 -4.50
N ILE A 8 -0.68 4.48 -4.81
CA ILE A 8 -2.02 4.01 -4.47
C ILE A 8 -1.91 2.61 -3.90
N TRP A 9 -2.57 2.38 -2.76
CA TRP A 9 -2.65 1.09 -2.10
C TRP A 9 -4.11 0.78 -1.80
N ILE A 10 -4.59 -0.37 -2.28
CA ILE A 10 -5.92 -0.89 -1.99
C ILE A 10 -5.73 -2.24 -1.31
N MET A 11 -6.27 -2.35 -0.10
CA MET A 11 -6.03 -3.48 0.79
C MET A 11 -7.37 -3.92 1.39
N ALA A 12 -7.48 -5.21 1.68
CA ALA A 12 -8.57 -5.74 2.49
C ALA A 12 -8.29 -5.50 3.98
N ASP A 13 -9.33 -5.53 4.81
CA ASP A 13 -9.19 -5.36 6.28
C ASP A 13 -8.27 -6.41 6.92
N SER A 14 -8.11 -7.58 6.26
CA SER A 14 -7.15 -8.61 6.66
C SER A 14 -5.68 -8.24 6.45
N GLY A 15 -5.38 -7.12 5.80
CA GLY A 15 -4.03 -6.67 5.45
C GLY A 15 -3.49 -7.21 4.13
N VAL A 16 -4.30 -7.97 3.39
CA VAL A 16 -3.94 -8.44 2.05
C VAL A 16 -4.02 -7.26 1.07
N VAL A 17 -2.93 -6.98 0.36
CA VAL A 17 -2.89 -5.96 -0.69
C VAL A 17 -3.51 -6.51 -1.96
N LEU A 18 -4.63 -5.92 -2.38
CA LEU A 18 -5.39 -6.29 -3.58
C LEU A 18 -4.86 -5.57 -4.81
N PHE A 19 -4.44 -4.31 -4.64
CA PHE A 19 -3.86 -3.51 -5.71
C PHE A 19 -2.86 -2.52 -5.13
N HIS A 20 -1.75 -2.34 -5.83
CA HIS A 20 -0.82 -1.27 -5.53
C HIS A 20 -0.24 -0.69 -6.82
N ARG A 21 -0.11 0.63 -6.86
CA ARG A 21 0.67 1.36 -7.85
C ARG A 21 1.69 2.16 -7.07
N VAL A 22 2.97 1.90 -7.30
CA VAL A 22 4.05 2.61 -6.62
C VAL A 22 5.03 3.06 -7.69
N PHE A 23 5.36 4.35 -7.71
CA PHE A 23 6.27 4.89 -8.72
C PHE A 23 7.73 4.44 -8.49
N ASN A 24 8.13 4.32 -7.21
CA ASN A 24 9.42 3.80 -6.81
C ASN A 24 9.24 2.64 -5.83
N LYS A 25 9.41 1.40 -6.32
CA LYS A 25 9.16 0.19 -5.53
C LYS A 25 10.29 -0.05 -4.54
N GLN A 26 10.04 0.24 -3.27
CA GLN A 26 11.00 0.05 -2.17
C GLN A 26 10.63 -1.08 -1.21
N ILE A 27 9.34 -1.48 -1.15
CA ILE A 27 8.81 -2.44 -0.18
C ILE A 27 7.93 -3.45 -0.92
N ASP A 28 7.97 -4.72 -0.49
CA ASP A 28 7.03 -5.72 -0.98
C ASP A 28 5.59 -5.38 -0.59
N ALA A 29 4.65 -5.67 -1.49
CA ALA A 29 3.27 -5.25 -1.28
C ALA A 29 2.63 -5.92 -0.07
N GLN A 30 2.82 -7.23 0.11
CA GLN A 30 2.18 -7.94 1.21
C GLN A 30 2.85 -7.64 2.56
N LEU A 31 4.16 -7.36 2.54
CA LEU A 31 4.84 -6.86 3.73
C LEU A 31 4.26 -5.51 4.16
N PHE A 32 4.04 -4.58 3.23
CA PHE A 32 3.40 -3.29 3.54
C PHE A 32 1.99 -3.49 4.11
N GLY A 33 1.17 -4.32 3.46
CA GLY A 33 -0.20 -4.60 3.92
C GLY A 33 -0.25 -5.20 5.32
N GLY A 34 0.62 -6.17 5.62
CA GLY A 34 0.73 -6.76 6.95
C GLY A 34 1.13 -5.75 8.04
N LEU A 35 2.06 -4.84 7.73
CA LEU A 35 2.47 -3.77 8.65
C LEU A 35 1.32 -2.77 8.91
N MET A 36 0.59 -2.38 7.88
CA MET A 36 -0.53 -1.44 8.00
C MET A 36 -1.67 -2.01 8.85
N THR A 37 -1.97 -3.31 8.72
CA THR A 37 -2.97 -3.98 9.57
C THR A 37 -2.50 -4.11 11.01
N ALA A 38 -1.22 -4.42 11.24
CA ALA A 38 -0.66 -4.47 12.59
C ALA A 38 -0.69 -3.10 13.31
N LEU A 39 -0.54 -1.99 12.56
CA LEU A 39 -0.63 -0.63 13.09
C LEU A 39 -2.05 -0.16 13.38
N SER A 40 -3.06 -0.83 12.80
CA SER A 40 -4.48 -0.49 12.97
C SER A 40 -5.14 -1.23 14.15
N VAL A 41 -4.35 -1.95 14.95
CA VAL A 41 -4.76 -2.65 16.18
C VAL A 41 -4.76 -1.72 17.38
#